data_AF-A0A5B0KQ73-F1
#
_entry.id   AF-A0A5B0KQ73-F1
#
_cell.length_a   1.000
_cell.length_b   1.000
_cell.length_c   1.000
_cell.angle_alpha   90.00
_cell.angle_beta   90.00
_cell.angle_gamma   90.00
#
_symmetry.space_group_name_H-M   'P 1'
#
loop_
_entity.id
_entity.type
_entity.pdbx_description
1 polymer ?
#
loop_
_entity_poly.entity_id
_entity_poly.type
_entity_poly.pdbx_seq_one_letter_code
_entity_poly.pdbx_strand_id
1 'polypeptide(L)'
;MATNPDTFNAMLTEAGLNPDSVLLVRHADPRLPNLYQAWRDGDPRFDGLDASYIRIQSPTRKPAYEQATHVSMFIGVARGVRGRPKPETVFMGIYEVLGPPEAATPGTVDPLTREDAHKAGFLVYPASTFRLTPSLADLAGRLLVDWGDGYKARHQWARARNKPVADILPFSLRWAR
;
A
#
# COMPACT_ATOMS: atom_id res chain seq x y z
N MET A 1 -3.46 -8.93 29.30
CA MET A 1 -3.57 -9.31 27.87
C MET A 1 -3.73 -8.01 27.10
N ALA A 2 -2.82 -7.69 26.18
CA ALA A 2 -3.02 -6.52 25.32
C ALA A 2 -4.21 -6.84 24.40
N THR A 3 -5.29 -6.08 24.53
CA THR A 3 -6.39 -6.11 23.56
C THR A 3 -5.83 -5.54 22.27
N ASN A 4 -5.74 -6.35 21.21
CA ASN A 4 -5.43 -5.81 19.90
C ASN A 4 -6.47 -4.73 19.58
N PRO A 5 -6.06 -3.54 19.12
CA PRO A 5 -7.01 -2.51 18.75
C PRO A 5 -7.98 -3.01 17.68
N ASP A 6 -9.28 -2.76 17.88
CA ASP A 6 -10.35 -3.22 16.99
C ASP A 6 -10.32 -2.55 15.61
N THR A 7 -9.57 -1.44 15.47
CA THR A 7 -9.52 -0.65 14.24
C THR A 7 -8.11 -0.18 13.89
N PHE A 8 -7.89 0.06 12.59
CA PHE A 8 -6.59 0.51 12.09
C PHE A 8 -6.25 1.93 12.54
N ASN A 9 -7.21 2.84 12.69
CA ASN A 9 -6.92 4.18 13.21
C ASN A 9 -6.42 4.16 14.67
N ALA A 10 -6.89 3.20 15.48
CA ALA A 10 -6.36 3.02 16.83
C ALA A 10 -4.89 2.56 16.78
N MET A 11 -4.55 1.59 15.91
CA MET A 11 -3.14 1.20 15.67
C MET A 11 -2.27 2.37 15.21
N LEU A 12 -2.77 3.21 14.30
CA LEU A 12 -2.06 4.41 13.85
C LEU A 12 -1.79 5.36 15.02
N THR A 13 -2.81 5.62 15.84
CA THR A 13 -2.73 6.53 16.99
C THR A 13 -1.76 6.00 18.05
N GLU A 14 -1.83 4.71 18.38
CA GLU A 14 -0.90 4.04 19.30
C GLU A 14 0.54 4.07 18.81
N ALA A 15 0.75 3.99 17.48
CA ALA A 15 2.05 4.16 16.85
C ALA A 15 2.51 5.63 16.73
N GLY A 16 1.78 6.58 17.30
CA GLY A 16 2.12 8.01 17.30
C GLY A 16 1.81 8.73 15.99
N LEU A 17 1.01 8.13 15.10
CA LEU A 17 0.62 8.71 13.81
C LEU A 17 -0.75 9.36 13.90
N ASN A 18 -0.94 10.49 13.21
CA ASN A 18 -2.23 11.16 13.12
C ASN A 18 -3.06 10.59 11.94
N PRO A 19 -4.20 9.91 12.19
CA PRO A 19 -5.05 9.36 11.12
C PRO A 19 -5.58 10.41 10.13
N ASP A 20 -5.66 11.70 10.52
CA ASP A 20 -6.08 12.77 9.62
C ASP A 20 -5.10 13.03 8.49
N SER A 21 -3.83 12.66 8.70
CA SER A 21 -2.73 12.86 7.76
C SER A 21 -2.29 11.57 7.05
N VAL A 22 -3.00 10.46 7.28
CA VAL A 22 -2.65 9.15 6.72
C VAL A 22 -3.56 8.79 5.55
N LEU A 23 -2.95 8.51 4.40
CA LEU A 23 -3.62 7.95 3.24
C LEU A 23 -3.46 6.44 3.20
N LEU A 24 -4.57 5.71 3.08
CA LEU A 24 -4.61 4.27 2.89
C LEU A 24 -4.59 3.95 1.40
N VAL A 25 -3.64 3.11 0.98
CA VAL A 25 -3.43 2.76 -0.43
C VAL A 25 -3.56 1.26 -0.62
N ARG A 26 -4.42 0.87 -1.57
CA ARG A 26 -4.72 -0.52 -1.89
C ARG A 26 -4.23 -0.90 -3.28
N HIS A 27 -3.26 -1.80 -3.29
CA HIS A 27 -2.66 -2.40 -4.48
C HIS A 27 -3.36 -3.72 -4.82
N ALA A 28 -4.46 -3.62 -5.57
CA ALA A 28 -5.23 -4.78 -6.02
C ALA A 28 -5.74 -4.55 -7.45
N ASP A 29 -4.84 -4.65 -8.43
CA ASP A 29 -5.17 -4.50 -9.84
C ASP A 29 -5.53 -5.86 -10.44
N PRO A 30 -6.77 -6.07 -10.94
CA PRO A 30 -7.18 -7.35 -11.52
C PRO A 30 -6.40 -7.71 -12.79
N ARG A 31 -5.76 -6.75 -13.46
CA ARG A 31 -4.89 -7.02 -14.61
C ARG A 31 -3.57 -7.69 -14.21
N LEU A 32 -3.29 -7.73 -12.91
CA LEU A 32 -2.00 -8.15 -12.35
C LEU A 32 -2.23 -9.21 -11.26
N PRO A 33 -2.71 -10.40 -11.64
CA PRO A 33 -3.11 -11.43 -10.70
C PRO A 33 -1.95 -11.95 -9.84
N ASN A 34 -0.71 -11.75 -10.28
CA ASN A 34 0.52 -12.19 -9.59
C ASN A 34 1.14 -11.11 -8.70
N LEU A 35 0.45 -9.97 -8.51
CA LEU A 35 1.00 -8.82 -7.78
C LEU A 35 1.40 -9.20 -6.34
N TYR A 36 0.52 -9.91 -5.65
CA TYR A 36 0.80 -10.39 -4.29
C TYR A 36 1.94 -11.40 -4.27
N GLN A 37 2.01 -12.33 -5.21
CA GLN A 37 3.08 -13.31 -5.30
C GLN A 37 4.43 -12.60 -5.50
N ALA A 38 4.52 -11.62 -6.40
CA ALA A 38 5.73 -10.85 -6.61
C ALA A 38 6.18 -10.13 -5.32
N TRP A 39 5.26 -9.47 -4.61
CA TRP A 39 5.58 -8.83 -3.33
C TRP A 39 6.00 -9.83 -2.25
N ARG A 40 5.28 -10.94 -2.13
CA ARG A 40 5.57 -12.01 -1.16
C ARG A 40 6.95 -12.61 -1.37
N ASP A 41 7.30 -12.87 -2.64
CA ASP A 41 8.53 -13.53 -3.05
C ASP A 41 9.73 -12.54 -3.06
N GLY A 42 9.50 -11.28 -2.65
CA GLY A 42 10.56 -10.29 -2.46
C GLY A 42 11.05 -9.65 -3.75
N ASP A 43 10.15 -9.50 -4.75
CA ASP A 43 10.46 -8.83 -6.01
C ASP A 43 11.01 -7.41 -5.76
N PRO A 44 12.18 -7.05 -6.32
CA PRO A 44 12.82 -5.75 -6.10
C PRO A 44 11.92 -4.55 -6.40
N ARG A 45 10.94 -4.67 -7.30
CA ARG A 45 10.01 -3.58 -7.66
C ARG A 45 9.13 -3.13 -6.49
N PHE A 46 9.07 -3.86 -5.39
CA PHE A 46 8.35 -3.48 -4.18
C PHE A 46 9.26 -3.01 -3.04
N ASP A 47 10.57 -3.11 -3.19
CA ASP A 47 11.53 -2.93 -2.12
C ASP A 47 12.62 -1.90 -2.42
N GLY A 48 13.09 -1.23 -1.37
CA GLY A 48 14.30 -0.42 -1.38
C GLY A 48 14.28 0.71 -2.41
N LEU A 49 15.38 0.84 -3.16
CA LEU A 49 15.59 1.91 -4.13
C LEU A 49 14.88 1.68 -5.47
N ASP A 50 14.55 0.43 -5.81
CA ASP A 50 13.81 0.14 -7.05
C ASP A 50 12.36 0.56 -6.80
N ALA A 51 11.63 -0.11 -5.89
CA ALA A 51 10.27 0.24 -5.43
C ALA A 51 9.34 0.84 -6.52
N SER A 52 9.60 0.47 -7.79
CA SER A 52 9.10 1.21 -8.95
C SER A 52 7.61 1.04 -9.10
N TYR A 53 7.06 -0.06 -8.56
CA TYR A 53 5.64 -0.32 -8.51
C TYR A 53 4.85 0.75 -7.73
N ILE A 54 5.33 1.14 -6.55
CA ILE A 54 4.63 2.13 -5.72
C ILE A 54 4.90 3.55 -6.23
N ARG A 55 6.00 3.74 -6.95
CA ARG A 55 6.51 5.05 -7.39
C ARG A 55 5.95 5.54 -8.72
N ILE A 56 5.50 4.67 -9.62
CA ILE A 56 4.94 5.08 -10.91
C ILE A 56 3.41 4.98 -10.83
N GLN A 57 2.71 6.12 -10.95
CA GLN A 57 1.26 6.19 -10.74
C GLN A 57 0.55 6.89 -11.89
N SER A 58 -0.52 6.27 -12.38
CA SER A 58 -1.39 6.92 -13.37
C SER A 58 -2.14 8.10 -12.74
N PRO A 59 -2.14 9.29 -13.37
CA PRO A 59 -2.84 10.47 -12.85
C PRO A 59 -4.36 10.26 -12.80
N THR A 60 -4.89 9.37 -13.66
CA THR A 60 -6.31 9.00 -13.69
C THR A 60 -6.80 8.41 -12.35
N ARG A 61 -5.87 7.84 -11.57
CA ARG A 61 -6.16 7.26 -10.25
C ARG A 61 -6.10 8.28 -9.12
N LYS A 62 -5.68 9.52 -9.41
CA LYS A 62 -5.57 10.64 -8.44
C LYS A 62 -4.87 10.20 -7.15
N PRO A 63 -3.61 9.71 -7.24
CA PRO A 63 -2.92 9.10 -6.10
C PRO A 63 -2.78 10.05 -4.91
N ALA A 64 -2.49 11.34 -5.15
CA ALA A 64 -2.45 12.40 -4.14
C ALA A 64 -1.59 12.05 -2.91
N TYR A 65 -0.48 11.31 -3.10
CA TYR A 65 0.38 10.89 -2.00
C TYR A 65 1.02 12.09 -1.31
N GLU A 66 1.38 13.11 -2.08
CA GLU A 66 1.98 14.37 -1.63
C GLU A 66 1.10 15.20 -0.70
N GLN A 67 -0.20 14.88 -0.60
CA GLN A 67 -1.13 15.55 0.32
C GLN A 67 -1.12 14.92 1.72
N ALA A 68 -0.53 13.73 1.86
CA ALA A 68 -0.47 12.99 3.11
C ALA A 68 0.89 13.16 3.78
N THR A 69 0.94 13.09 5.11
CA THR A 69 2.22 12.96 5.83
C THR A 69 2.71 11.51 5.77
N HIS A 70 1.77 10.55 5.79
CA HIS A 70 2.07 9.13 5.71
C HIS A 70 1.15 8.41 4.74
N VAL A 71 1.70 7.41 4.05
CA VAL A 71 0.96 6.46 3.23
C VAL A 71 1.06 5.07 3.86
N SER A 72 -0.09 4.48 4.18
CA SER A 72 -0.20 3.09 4.62
C SER A 72 -0.55 2.21 3.44
N MET A 73 0.34 1.29 3.07
CA MET A 73 0.18 0.46 1.87
C MET A 73 -0.36 -0.92 2.20
N PHE A 74 -1.27 -1.41 1.34
CA PHE A 74 -1.88 -2.72 1.42
C PHE A 74 -1.87 -3.38 0.04
N ILE A 75 -1.71 -4.70 -0.01
CA ILE A 75 -1.70 -5.48 -1.25
C ILE A 75 -2.77 -6.56 -1.26
N GLY A 76 -3.49 -6.70 -2.36
CA GLY A 76 -4.59 -7.65 -2.52
C GLY A 76 -4.09 -9.09 -2.69
N VAL A 77 -4.60 -10.01 -1.88
CA VAL A 77 -4.29 -11.43 -1.92
C VAL A 77 -5.30 -12.15 -2.82
N ALA A 78 -4.81 -12.86 -3.84
CA ALA A 78 -5.65 -13.45 -4.90
C ALA A 78 -6.51 -14.64 -4.44
N ARG A 79 -6.11 -15.34 -3.38
CA ARG A 79 -6.94 -16.35 -2.70
C ARG A 79 -7.25 -15.82 -1.30
N GLY A 80 -8.51 -15.91 -0.87
CA GLY A 80 -8.88 -15.58 0.51
C GLY A 80 -7.98 -16.37 1.45
N VAL A 81 -7.18 -15.65 2.25
CA VAL A 81 -6.27 -16.23 3.25
C VAL A 81 -7.08 -17.02 4.27
N ARG A 82 -8.33 -16.60 4.48
CA ARG A 82 -9.26 -17.19 5.43
C ARG A 82 -10.39 -18.01 4.80
N GLY A 83 -10.24 -18.45 3.54
CA GLY A 83 -11.32 -19.13 2.81
C GLY A 83 -12.55 -18.23 2.56
N ARG A 84 -12.40 -16.91 2.72
CA ARG A 84 -13.45 -15.93 2.41
C ARG A 84 -13.58 -15.76 0.90
N PRO A 85 -14.80 -15.59 0.37
CA PRO A 85 -15.02 -15.36 -1.05
C PRO A 85 -14.59 -13.95 -1.51
N LYS A 86 -14.39 -13.01 -0.58
CA LYS A 86 -13.95 -11.65 -0.90
C LYS A 86 -12.42 -11.56 -0.95
N PRO A 87 -11.82 -10.84 -1.92
CA PRO A 87 -10.40 -10.55 -1.92
C PRO A 87 -10.00 -9.82 -0.64
N GLU A 88 -8.99 -10.35 0.05
CA GLU A 88 -8.41 -9.74 1.25
C GLU A 88 -7.21 -8.90 0.85
N THR A 89 -6.78 -7.99 1.72
CA THR A 89 -5.51 -7.28 1.54
C THR A 89 -4.68 -7.39 2.79
N VAL A 90 -3.38 -7.56 2.59
CA VAL A 90 -2.42 -7.58 3.68
C VAL A 90 -1.63 -6.27 3.74
N PHE A 91 -1.40 -5.79 4.95
CA PHE A 91 -0.59 -4.61 5.24
C PHE A 91 0.86 -4.82 4.81
N MET A 92 1.42 -3.84 4.10
CA MET A 92 2.79 -3.86 3.60
C MET A 92 3.75 -3.03 4.45
N GLY A 93 3.25 -1.95 5.06
CA GLY A 93 4.07 -0.98 5.79
C GLY A 93 3.52 0.45 5.69
N ILE A 94 4.11 1.34 6.48
CA ILE A 94 3.82 2.78 6.48
C ILE A 94 5.05 3.54 6.00
N TYR A 95 4.83 4.44 5.05
CA TYR A 95 5.85 5.28 4.45
C TYR A 95 5.55 6.73 4.77
N GLU A 96 6.56 7.46 5.24
CA GLU A 96 6.52 8.91 5.32
C GLU A 96 6.68 9.50 3.91
N VAL A 97 5.94 10.57 3.64
CA VAL A 97 5.99 11.30 2.37
C VAL A 97 6.88 12.52 2.54
N LEU A 98 7.99 12.54 1.81
CA LEU A 98 9.07 13.53 1.94
C LEU A 98 9.10 14.55 0.80
N GLY A 99 8.36 14.32 -0.29
CA GLY A 99 8.42 15.18 -1.46
C GLY A 99 7.26 14.99 -2.43
N PRO A 100 7.14 15.88 -3.43
CA PRO A 100 6.13 15.79 -4.47
C PRO A 100 6.50 14.75 -5.54
N PRO A 101 5.54 14.29 -6.36
CA PRO A 101 5.85 13.58 -7.58
C PRO A 101 6.42 14.52 -8.65
N GLU A 102 7.04 13.91 -9.65
CA GLU A 102 7.49 14.52 -10.89
C GLU A 102 6.68 13.95 -12.07
N ALA A 103 6.72 14.63 -13.22
CA ALA A 103 6.19 14.06 -14.45
C ALA A 103 7.13 12.97 -14.98
N ALA A 104 6.58 11.86 -15.47
CA ALA A 104 7.37 10.85 -16.18
C ALA A 104 8.10 11.47 -17.38
N THR A 105 9.37 11.15 -17.57
CA THR A 105 10.19 11.65 -18.68
C THR A 105 10.27 10.63 -19.83
N PRO A 106 10.63 11.04 -21.07
CA PRO A 106 10.84 10.09 -22.17
C PRO A 106 11.72 8.90 -21.76
N GLY A 107 11.31 7.68 -22.14
CA GLY A 107 11.98 6.44 -21.75
C GLY A 107 11.51 5.83 -20.42
N THR A 108 10.68 6.54 -19.64
CA THR A 108 10.02 5.95 -18.46
C THR A 108 8.97 4.94 -18.92
N VAL A 109 9.10 3.70 -18.48
CA VAL A 109 8.18 2.61 -18.79
C VAL A 109 7.56 2.11 -17.48
N ASP A 110 6.24 1.95 -17.46
CA ASP A 110 5.58 1.31 -16.33
C ASP A 110 6.10 -0.15 -16.21
N PRO A 111 6.65 -0.56 -15.05
CA PRO A 111 7.36 -1.82 -14.90
C PRO A 111 6.45 -3.05 -14.99
N LEU A 112 5.14 -2.84 -15.15
CA LEU A 112 4.11 -3.84 -14.91
C LEU A 112 3.13 -3.95 -16.07
N THR A 113 2.65 -2.84 -16.60
CA THR A 113 1.88 -2.79 -17.85
C THR A 113 2.78 -2.68 -19.09
N ARG A 114 4.06 -2.32 -18.91
CA ARG A 114 5.02 -2.02 -19.99
C ARG A 114 4.59 -0.83 -20.86
N GLU A 115 3.63 -0.03 -20.39
CA GLU A 115 3.17 1.17 -21.07
C GLU A 115 4.24 2.28 -21.01
N ASP A 116 4.29 3.11 -22.04
CA ASP A 116 5.10 4.33 -22.06
C ASP A 116 4.49 5.34 -21.09
N ALA A 117 5.11 5.46 -19.91
CA ALA A 117 4.61 6.25 -18.80
C ALA A 117 4.61 7.75 -19.13
N HIS A 118 5.58 8.23 -19.93
CA HIS A 118 5.63 9.61 -20.37
C HIS A 118 4.48 9.95 -21.32
N LYS A 119 4.23 9.11 -22.33
CA LYS A 119 3.08 9.32 -23.24
C LYS A 119 1.74 9.22 -22.52
N ALA A 120 1.65 8.36 -21.49
CA ALA A 120 0.45 8.21 -20.68
C ALA A 120 0.29 9.30 -19.59
N GLY A 121 1.27 10.22 -19.46
CA GLY A 121 1.23 11.32 -18.49
C GLY A 121 1.35 10.86 -17.04
N PHE A 122 2.05 9.75 -16.78
CA PHE A 122 2.19 9.20 -15.43
C PHE A 122 3.00 10.12 -14.52
N LEU A 123 2.69 10.03 -13.23
CA LEU A 123 3.46 10.63 -12.16
C LEU A 123 4.54 9.65 -11.70
N VAL A 124 5.74 10.15 -11.44
CA VAL A 124 6.85 9.39 -10.87
C VAL A 124 7.17 10.00 -9.52
N TYR A 125 7.10 9.21 -8.46
CA TYR A 125 7.61 9.59 -7.15
C TYR A 125 9.08 9.16 -7.09
N PRO A 126 10.05 10.10 -6.99
CA PRO A 126 11.46 9.76 -6.78
C PRO A 126 11.67 8.81 -5.59
N ALA A 127 12.79 8.08 -5.57
CA ALA A 127 13.08 7.15 -4.47
C ALA A 127 13.17 7.88 -3.11
N SER A 128 13.57 9.14 -3.14
CA SER A 128 13.60 10.05 -1.98
C SER A 128 12.23 10.48 -1.48
N THR A 129 11.14 10.21 -2.22
CA THR A 129 9.78 10.63 -1.83
C THR A 129 9.25 9.83 -0.66
N PHE A 130 9.63 8.57 -0.56
CA PHE A 130 9.11 7.68 0.47
C PHE A 130 10.22 7.19 1.38
N ARG A 131 9.97 7.27 2.68
CA ARG A 131 10.79 6.62 3.69
C ARG A 131 9.95 5.62 4.46
N LEU A 132 10.31 4.34 4.38
CA LEU A 132 9.67 3.32 5.22
C LEU A 132 9.90 3.66 6.68
N THR A 133 8.83 3.66 7.46
CA THR A 133 8.86 3.95 8.90
C THR A 133 8.91 2.64 9.70
N PRO A 134 9.45 2.66 10.93
CA PRO A 134 9.38 1.50 11.83
C PRO A 134 7.98 1.24 12.41
N SER A 135 7.04 2.18 12.23
CA SER A 135 5.68 2.08 12.76
C SER A 135 4.95 0.86 12.20
N LEU A 136 4.48 0.00 13.11
CA LEU A 136 3.77 -1.25 12.79
C LEU A 136 4.57 -2.22 11.91
N ALA A 137 5.91 -2.12 11.87
CA ALA A 137 6.73 -2.94 10.98
C ALA A 137 6.56 -4.45 11.24
N ASP A 138 6.29 -4.84 12.48
CA ASP A 138 6.01 -6.23 12.89
C ASP A 138 4.68 -6.78 12.37
N LEU A 139 3.80 -5.91 11.89
CA LEU A 139 2.50 -6.25 11.31
C LEU A 139 2.54 -6.38 9.78
N ALA A 140 3.64 -5.99 9.13
CA ALA A 140 3.81 -6.15 7.69
C ALA A 140 3.72 -7.63 7.31
N GLY A 141 2.87 -7.96 6.34
CA GLY A 141 2.55 -9.35 5.98
C GLY A 141 1.62 -10.08 6.94
N ARG A 142 1.15 -9.46 8.03
CA ARG A 142 0.34 -10.14 9.05
C ARG A 142 -1.02 -9.49 9.26
N LEU A 143 -1.08 -8.17 9.20
CA LEU A 143 -2.30 -7.41 9.46
C LEU A 143 -3.23 -7.43 8.24
N LEU A 144 -4.47 -7.85 8.48
CA LEU A 144 -5.58 -7.78 7.54
C LEU A 144 -6.60 -6.76 8.04
N VAL A 145 -7.10 -5.91 7.14
CA VAL A 145 -8.16 -4.93 7.45
C VAL A 145 -9.38 -5.17 6.57
N ASP A 146 -10.57 -4.87 7.09
CA ASP A 146 -11.79 -4.93 6.31
C ASP A 146 -12.01 -3.60 5.55
N TRP A 147 -11.99 -3.68 4.22
CA TRP A 147 -12.24 -2.52 3.36
C TRP A 147 -13.72 -2.18 3.19
N GLY A 148 -14.61 -3.08 3.59
CA GLY A 148 -16.06 -3.01 3.37
C GLY A 148 -16.41 -2.95 1.88
N ASP A 149 -17.62 -2.48 1.57
CA ASP A 149 -18.09 -2.33 0.18
C ASP A 149 -17.40 -1.18 -0.58
N GLY A 150 -16.62 -0.35 0.14
CA GLY A 150 -15.75 0.68 -0.41
C GLY A 150 -14.46 0.15 -1.04
N TYR A 151 -14.28 -1.17 -1.20
CA TYR A 151 -13.07 -1.77 -1.76
C TYR A 151 -12.74 -1.33 -3.20
N LYS A 152 -13.63 -0.67 -3.93
CA LYS A 152 -13.36 -0.18 -5.29
C LYS A 152 -12.32 0.95 -5.31
N ALA A 153 -12.35 1.83 -4.31
CA ALA A 153 -11.42 2.94 -4.20
C ALA A 153 -10.03 2.45 -3.78
N ARG A 154 -9.00 2.81 -4.55
CA ARG A 154 -7.59 2.46 -4.27
C ARG A 154 -6.98 3.36 -3.19
N HIS A 155 -7.47 4.57 -3.05
CA HIS A 155 -6.96 5.60 -2.16
C HIS A 155 -8.08 6.05 -1.23
N GLN A 156 -7.86 5.97 0.09
CA GLN A 156 -8.84 6.39 1.10
C GLN A 156 -8.14 7.06 2.26
N TRP A 157 -8.61 8.23 2.67
CA TRP A 157 -8.10 8.88 3.88
C TRP A 157 -8.51 8.09 5.13
N ALA A 158 -7.58 7.86 6.05
CA ALA A 158 -7.88 7.11 7.29
C ALA A 158 -8.95 7.82 8.14
N ARG A 159 -8.95 9.16 8.18
CA ARG A 159 -10.03 9.97 8.78
C ARG A 159 -11.43 9.73 8.21
N ALA A 160 -11.52 9.42 6.91
CA ALA A 160 -12.81 9.30 6.25
C ALA A 160 -13.47 7.94 6.51
N ARG A 161 -12.66 6.90 6.75
CA ARG A 161 -13.10 5.51 6.89
C ARG A 161 -12.18 4.74 7.84
N ASN A 162 -12.53 4.74 9.13
CA ASN A 162 -11.84 3.90 10.11
C ASN A 162 -12.03 2.42 9.74
N LYS A 163 -10.94 1.73 9.41
CA LYS A 163 -10.97 0.34 8.94
C LYS A 163 -10.98 -0.63 10.12
N PRO A 164 -11.97 -1.54 10.23
CA PRO A 164 -11.90 -2.63 11.21
C PRO A 164 -10.69 -3.51 10.94
N VAL A 165 -10.04 -3.96 12.00
CA VAL A 165 -9.01 -5.00 11.92
C VAL A 165 -9.72 -6.33 11.72
N ALA A 166 -9.44 -6.99 10.59
CA ALA A 166 -10.09 -8.26 10.26
C ALA A 166 -9.36 -9.45 10.89
N ASP A 167 -8.03 -9.38 10.98
CA ASP A 167 -7.18 -10.37 11.62
C ASP A 167 -5.73 -9.86 11.77
N ILE A 168 -4.98 -10.52 12.66
CA ILE A 168 -3.51 -10.42 12.71
C ILE A 168 -2.96 -11.85 12.68
N LEU A 169 -2.36 -12.22 11.55
CA LEU A 169 -1.91 -13.59 11.34
C LEU A 169 -0.73 -13.94 12.28
N PRO A 170 -0.65 -15.18 12.77
CA PRO A 170 0.46 -15.63 13.61
C PRO A 170 1.76 -15.83 12.82
N PHE A 171 1.71 -15.70 11.49
CA PHE A 171 2.85 -15.79 10.58
C PHE A 171 2.75 -14.70 9.51
N SER A 172 3.89 -14.30 8.95
CA SER A 172 3.95 -13.38 7.83
C SER A 172 3.59 -14.08 6.52
N LEU A 173 2.69 -13.45 5.76
CA LEU A 173 2.39 -13.77 4.37
C LEU A 173 3.48 -13.32 3.40
N ARG A 174 4.44 -12.53 3.87
CA ARG A 174 5.67 -12.17 3.14
C ARG A 174 6.81 -13.07 3.60
N TRP A 175 7.58 -13.63 2.67
CA TRP A 175 8.76 -14.42 3.04
C TRP A 175 9.84 -13.51 3.62
N ALA A 176 10.46 -13.94 4.72
CA ALA A 176 11.66 -13.29 5.22
C ALA A 176 12.76 -13.45 4.17
N ARG A 177 13.50 -12.37 3.91
CA ARG A 177 14.75 -12.46 3.16
C ARG A 177 15.84 -13.04 4.05
#